data_AF-A0A845A1Y1-F1
#
_entry.id   AF-A0A845A1Y1-F1
#
_cell.length_a   1.000
_cell.length_b   1.000
_cell.length_c   1.000
_cell.angle_alpha   90.00
_cell.angle_beta   90.00
_cell.angle_gamma   90.00
#
_symmetry.space_group_name_H-M   'P 1'
#
loop_
_entity.id
_entity.type
_entity.pdbx_description
1 polymer ?
#
loop_
_entity_poly.entity_id
_entity_poly.type
_entity_poly.pdbx_seq_one_letter_code
_entity_poly.pdbx_strand_id
1 'polypeptide(L)'
;MPYEPSGGYRIDHDRNQREHRERLYWLTLASGVINAVMVPLHLAELETAFVGPLIGGVIGSLLVAGMKGSTDGYFRSLVDTGLSWMAFGLGLAMLLLWIDSNTSLMDRLVPGFDRLAGNSLLLALVLGLLFHAGYAFAYMRDRLPFGGDDVAQ
;
A
#
# COMPACT_ATOMS: atom_id res chain seq x y z
N MET A 1 32.43 29.62 -33.26
CA MET A 1 32.77 28.21 -32.98
C MET A 1 31.49 27.40 -33.14
N PRO A 2 31.45 26.41 -34.06
CA PRO A 2 30.30 25.53 -34.19
C PRO A 2 30.13 24.74 -32.89
N TYR A 3 28.90 24.65 -32.39
CA TYR A 3 28.58 23.81 -31.25
C TYR A 3 28.68 22.34 -31.68
N GLU A 4 29.75 21.67 -31.28
CA GLU A 4 29.78 20.20 -31.33
C GLU A 4 28.90 19.69 -30.19
N PRO A 5 27.79 18.99 -30.46
CA PRO A 5 27.06 18.29 -29.42
C PRO A 5 28.02 17.25 -28.85
N SER A 6 28.42 17.43 -27.59
CA SER A 6 29.23 16.46 -26.87
C SER A 6 28.62 15.07 -27.06
N GLY A 7 29.43 14.18 -27.64
CA GLY A 7 29.01 12.87 -28.05
C GLY A 7 28.29 12.12 -26.92
N GLY A 8 27.15 11.53 -27.28
CA GLY A 8 26.69 10.33 -26.61
C GLY A 8 25.98 10.51 -25.27
N TYR A 9 25.07 11.48 -25.13
CA TYR A 9 23.92 11.26 -24.24
C TYR A 9 23.01 10.19 -24.88
N ARG A 10 23.48 8.94 -24.95
CA ARG A 10 22.57 7.80 -25.08
C ARG A 10 21.79 7.81 -23.78
N ILE A 11 20.60 8.40 -23.81
CA ILE A 11 19.63 8.25 -22.74
C ILE A 11 19.42 6.74 -22.62
N ASP A 12 20.01 6.17 -21.58
CA ASP A 12 19.87 4.76 -21.26
C ASP A 12 18.46 4.57 -20.71
N HIS A 13 17.52 4.41 -21.63
CA HIS A 13 16.10 4.26 -21.34
C HIS A 13 15.85 3.10 -20.36
N ASP A 14 16.67 2.05 -20.43
CA ASP A 14 16.55 0.87 -19.56
C ASP A 14 16.97 1.19 -18.13
N ARG A 15 18.06 1.96 -17.93
CA ARG A 15 18.47 2.43 -16.61
C ARG A 15 17.45 3.38 -16.00
N ASN A 16 16.94 4.35 -16.75
CA ASN A 16 15.95 5.30 -16.26
C ASN A 16 14.63 4.61 -15.88
N GLN A 17 14.23 3.57 -16.61
CA GLN A 17 13.07 2.76 -16.24
C GLN A 17 13.30 1.99 -14.94
N ARG A 18 14.49 1.42 -14.71
CA ARG A 18 14.82 0.71 -13.46
C ARG A 18 14.76 1.65 -12.25
N GLU A 19 15.38 2.82 -12.36
CA GLU A 19 15.39 3.82 -11.29
C GLU A 19 13.97 4.34 -10.99
N HIS A 20 13.14 4.55 -12.03
CA HIS A 20 11.75 4.95 -11.84
C HIS A 20 10.93 3.86 -11.11
N ARG A 21 11.13 2.58 -11.44
CA ARG A 21 10.48 1.44 -10.78
C ARG A 21 10.86 1.34 -9.31
N GLU A 22 12.16 1.46 -9.00
CA GLU A 22 12.63 1.40 -7.63
C GLU A 22 12.04 2.53 -6.76
N ARG A 23 11.91 3.73 -7.32
CA ARG A 23 11.24 4.86 -6.65
C ARG A 23 9.78 4.54 -6.34
N LEU A 24 9.06 3.88 -7.25
CA LEU A 24 7.67 3.46 -7.00
C LEU A 24 7.59 2.45 -5.85
N TYR A 25 8.52 1.50 -5.75
CA TYR A 25 8.53 0.51 -4.66
C TYR A 25 8.73 1.19 -3.31
N TRP A 26 9.72 2.08 -3.24
CA TRP A 26 9.99 2.84 -2.02
C TRP A 26 8.85 3.79 -1.67
N LEU A 27 8.20 4.40 -2.65
CA LEU A 27 7.08 5.29 -2.43
C LEU A 27 5.86 4.54 -1.85
N THR A 28 5.56 3.34 -2.36
CA THR A 28 4.50 2.48 -1.81
C THR A 28 4.86 1.97 -0.40
N LEU A 29 6.12 1.64 -0.12
CA LEU A 29 6.53 1.28 1.24
C LEU A 29 6.43 2.47 2.20
N ALA A 30 6.88 3.65 1.78
CA ALA A 30 6.81 4.86 2.57
C ALA A 30 5.36 5.27 2.87
N SER A 31 4.44 5.16 1.90
CA SER A 31 3.01 5.38 2.13
C SER A 31 2.43 4.36 3.11
N GLY A 32 2.92 3.11 3.10
CA GLY A 32 2.56 2.10 4.09
C GLY A 32 2.98 2.46 5.51
N VAL A 33 4.20 2.96 5.69
CA VAL A 33 4.69 3.46 6.98
C VAL A 33 3.85 4.65 7.45
N ILE A 34 3.57 5.60 6.57
CA ILE A 34 2.69 6.74 6.88
C ILE A 34 1.32 6.25 7.33
N ASN A 35 0.74 5.27 6.63
CA ASN A 35 -0.56 4.72 6.99
C ASN A 35 -0.54 4.04 8.38
N ALA A 36 0.51 3.28 8.68
CA ALA A 36 0.69 2.64 9.99
C ALA A 36 0.78 3.65 11.13
N VAL A 37 1.36 4.83 10.89
CA VAL A 37 1.44 5.94 11.85
C VAL A 37 0.12 6.71 11.93
N MET A 38 -0.63 6.81 10.83
CA MET A 38 -1.89 7.56 10.80
C MET A 38 -3.01 6.90 11.58
N VAL A 39 -3.09 5.56 11.61
CA VAL A 39 -4.10 4.84 12.40
C VAL A 39 -4.08 5.22 13.89
N PRO A 40 -2.95 5.12 14.63
CA PRO A 40 -2.93 5.50 16.04
C PRO A 40 -3.09 7.01 16.27
N LEU A 41 -2.58 7.86 15.37
CA LEU A 41 -2.77 9.31 15.49
C LEU A 41 -4.25 9.70 15.36
N HIS A 42 -4.96 9.08 14.43
CA HIS A 42 -6.41 9.27 14.25
C HIS A 42 -7.19 8.75 15.47
N LEU A 43 -6.81 7.59 16.02
CA LEU A 43 -7.44 7.04 17.22
C LEU A 43 -7.18 7.87 18.49
N ALA A 44 -6.07 8.61 18.55
CA ALA A 44 -5.74 9.52 19.64
C ALA A 44 -6.33 10.93 19.46
N GLU A 45 -7.14 11.14 18.41
CA GLU A 45 -7.74 12.44 18.07
C GLU A 45 -6.69 13.57 17.94
N LEU A 46 -5.46 13.22 17.54
CA LEU A 46 -4.37 14.17 17.39
C LEU A 46 -4.48 14.89 16.04
N GLU A 47 -5.09 16.08 16.07
CA GLU A 47 -5.11 16.97 14.92
C GLU A 47 -3.70 17.46 14.58
N THR A 48 -3.17 17.00 13.46
CA THR A 48 -1.89 17.45 12.92
C THR A 48 -2.12 18.28 11.67
N ALA A 49 -1.41 19.40 11.53
CA ALA A 49 -1.50 20.27 10.35
C ALA A 49 -1.18 19.55 9.02
N PHE A 50 -0.56 18.37 9.08
CA PHE A 50 -0.11 17.59 7.94
C PHE A 50 -1.02 16.39 7.59
N VAL A 51 -2.19 16.24 8.22
CA VAL A 51 -3.09 15.10 7.98
C VAL A 51 -3.52 14.99 6.51
N GLY A 52 -3.84 16.12 5.86
CA GLY A 52 -4.25 16.14 4.45
C GLY A 52 -3.19 15.57 3.49
N PRO A 53 -1.95 16.08 3.49
CA PRO A 53 -0.84 15.52 2.71
C PRO A 53 -0.54 14.05 3.01
N LEU A 54 -0.61 13.63 4.27
CA LEU A 54 -0.34 12.25 4.67
C LEU A 54 -1.41 11.29 4.12
N ILE A 55 -2.70 11.64 4.25
CA ILE A 55 -3.81 10.90 3.65
C ILE A 55 -3.67 10.88 2.13
N GLY A 56 -3.31 12.01 1.52
CA GLY A 56 -3.04 12.10 0.08
C GLY A 56 -1.93 11.15 -0.38
N GLY A 57 -0.88 10.95 0.42
CA GLY A 57 0.17 9.97 0.14
C GLY A 57 -0.31 8.52 0.20
N VAL A 58 -1.10 8.17 1.23
CA VAL A 58 -1.69 6.82 1.37
C VAL A 58 -2.63 6.52 0.21
N ILE A 59 -3.58 7.42 -0.09
CA ILE A 59 -4.55 7.24 -1.18
C ILE A 59 -3.85 7.31 -2.54
N GLY A 60 -2.89 8.22 -2.72
CA GLY A 60 -2.13 8.37 -3.96
C GLY A 60 -1.40 7.09 -4.34
N SER A 61 -0.80 6.40 -3.36
CA SER A 61 -0.14 5.11 -3.59
C SER A 61 -1.11 4.02 -4.07
N LEU A 62 -2.34 3.98 -3.54
CA LEU A 62 -3.41 3.06 -3.96
C LEU A 62 -3.91 3.39 -5.37
N LEU A 63 -4.06 4.68 -5.69
CA LEU A 63 -4.45 5.13 -7.03
C LEU A 63 -3.40 4.75 -8.06
N VAL A 64 -2.11 4.99 -7.76
CA VAL A 64 -0.99 4.58 -8.62
C VAL A 64 -0.95 3.06 -8.79
N ALA A 65 -1.21 2.31 -7.72
CA ALA A 65 -1.33 0.85 -7.79
C ALA A 65 -2.50 0.37 -8.68
N GLY A 66 -3.62 1.10 -8.67
CA GLY A 66 -4.80 0.81 -9.50
C GLY A 66 -4.63 1.18 -10.98
N MET A 67 -3.79 2.17 -11.29
CA MET A 67 -3.49 2.58 -12.66
C MET A 67 -2.57 1.54 -13.34
N LYS A 68 -3.19 0.51 -13.94
CA LYS A 68 -2.57 -0.62 -14.65
C LYS A 68 -1.73 -0.28 -15.90
N GLY A 69 -1.38 0.98 -16.14
CA GLY A 69 -0.69 1.44 -17.35
C GLY A 69 0.83 1.41 -17.23
N SER A 70 1.48 0.45 -17.90
CA SER A 70 2.94 0.33 -18.10
C SER A 70 3.82 -0.03 -16.88
N THR A 71 3.23 -0.42 -15.76
CA THR A 71 3.99 -0.88 -14.58
C THR A 71 4.55 -2.29 -14.77
N ASP A 72 5.72 -2.53 -14.19
CA ASP A 72 6.46 -3.79 -14.25
C ASP A 72 5.64 -5.00 -13.77
N GLY A 73 5.88 -6.18 -14.36
CA GLY A 73 5.22 -7.43 -13.95
C GLY A 73 5.48 -7.78 -12.49
N TYR A 74 6.71 -7.52 -12.01
CA TYR A 74 7.06 -7.72 -10.59
C TYR A 74 6.25 -6.79 -9.66
N PHE A 75 6.19 -5.49 -9.99
CA PHE A 75 5.38 -4.54 -9.22
C PHE A 75 3.91 -4.95 -9.16
N ARG A 76 3.38 -5.41 -10.30
CA ARG A 76 2.00 -5.86 -10.41
C ARG A 76 1.72 -7.04 -9.49
N SER A 77 2.64 -8.00 -9.40
CA SER A 77 2.51 -9.14 -8.48
C SER A 77 2.48 -8.71 -7.00
N LEU A 78 3.32 -7.75 -6.62
CA LEU A 78 3.31 -7.19 -5.26
C LEU A 78 1.99 -6.46 -4.96
N VAL A 79 1.53 -5.64 -5.90
CA VAL A 79 0.26 -4.91 -5.81
C VAL A 79 -0.93 -5.86 -5.75
N ASP A 80 -0.96 -6.91 -6.57
CA ASP A 80 -2.03 -7.91 -6.58
C ASP A 80 -2.13 -8.63 -5.23
N THR A 81 -1.00 -8.89 -4.57
CA THR A 81 -0.98 -9.46 -3.22
C THR A 81 -1.59 -8.48 -2.21
N GLY A 82 -1.18 -7.21 -2.24
CA GLY A 82 -1.76 -6.17 -1.40
C GLY A 82 -3.27 -6.00 -1.63
N LEU A 83 -3.71 -5.96 -2.89
CA LEU A 83 -5.13 -5.87 -3.24
C LEU A 83 -5.93 -7.07 -2.75
N SER A 84 -5.34 -8.28 -2.79
CA SER A 84 -5.99 -9.49 -2.28
C SER A 84 -6.21 -9.41 -0.77
N TRP A 85 -5.23 -8.91 -0.01
CA TRP A 85 -5.35 -8.71 1.44
C TRP A 85 -6.39 -7.64 1.78
N MET A 86 -6.38 -6.53 1.04
CA MET A 86 -7.38 -5.48 1.19
C MET A 86 -8.80 -5.98 0.86
N ALA A 87 -8.97 -6.71 -0.23
CA ALA A 87 -10.26 -7.26 -0.63
C ALA A 87 -10.79 -8.29 0.38
N PHE A 88 -9.91 -9.14 0.91
CA PHE A 88 -10.26 -10.05 1.99
C PHE A 88 -10.73 -9.30 3.24
N GLY A 89 -9.98 -8.28 3.68
CA GLY A 89 -10.37 -7.45 4.81
C GLY A 89 -11.68 -6.68 4.60
N LEU A 90 -11.90 -6.16 3.39
CA LEU A 90 -13.15 -5.51 3.01
C LEU A 90 -14.33 -6.50 3.07
N GLY A 91 -14.17 -7.71 2.54
CA GLY A 91 -15.18 -8.76 2.61
C GLY A 91 -15.53 -9.13 4.06
N LEU A 92 -14.52 -9.25 4.91
CA LEU A 92 -14.73 -9.49 6.35
C LEU A 92 -15.46 -8.32 7.02
N ALA A 93 -15.06 -7.08 6.74
CA ALA A 93 -15.73 -5.90 7.28
C ALA A 93 -17.20 -5.82 6.85
N MET A 94 -17.50 -6.08 5.57
CA MET A 94 -18.88 -6.10 5.07
C MET A 94 -19.72 -7.20 5.72
N LEU A 95 -19.14 -8.40 5.93
CA LEU A 95 -19.82 -9.47 6.65
C LEU A 95 -20.15 -9.07 8.09
N LEU A 96 -19.20 -8.45 8.79
CA LEU A 96 -19.40 -8.00 10.17
C LEU A 96 -20.45 -6.90 10.26
N LEU A 97 -20.44 -5.92 9.34
CA LEU A 97 -21.45 -4.85 9.25
C LEU A 97 -22.84 -5.43 8.97
N TRP A 98 -22.91 -6.45 8.10
CA TRP A 98 -24.17 -7.14 7.84
C TRP A 98 -24.70 -7.86 9.09
N ILE A 99 -23.85 -8.58 9.83
CA ILE A 99 -24.26 -9.24 11.08
C ILE A 99 -24.73 -8.22 12.12
N ASP A 100 -23.98 -7.12 12.28
CA ASP A 100 -24.31 -6.04 13.22
C ASP A 100 -25.72 -5.47 12.95
N SER A 101 -25.97 -5.10 11.70
CA SER A 101 -27.27 -4.55 11.28
C SER A 101 -28.45 -5.48 11.48
N ASN A 102 -28.22 -6.79 11.65
CA ASN A 102 -29.28 -7.78 11.85
C ASN A 102 -29.40 -8.30 13.29
N THR A 103 -28.35 -8.21 14.13
CA THR A 103 -28.35 -8.97 15.40
C THR A 103 -27.86 -8.23 16.65
N SER A 104 -27.39 -6.98 16.59
CA SER A 104 -26.82 -6.24 17.74
C SER A 104 -25.80 -7.03 18.61
N LEU A 105 -25.24 -8.11 18.05
CA LEU A 105 -24.29 -9.00 18.73
C LEU A 105 -22.85 -8.46 18.68
N MET A 106 -22.55 -7.46 17.84
CA MET A 106 -21.18 -7.02 17.58
C MET A 106 -20.55 -6.26 18.75
N ASP A 107 -21.32 -5.50 19.52
CA ASP A 107 -20.87 -4.84 20.76
C ASP A 107 -20.21 -5.82 21.74
N ARG A 108 -20.58 -7.11 21.68
CA ARG A 108 -20.06 -8.16 22.57
C ARG A 108 -18.95 -9.00 21.95
N LEU A 109 -18.93 -9.15 20.62
CA LEU A 109 -18.02 -10.06 19.92
C LEU A 109 -16.70 -9.39 19.51
N VAL A 110 -16.73 -8.11 19.12
CA VAL A 110 -15.55 -7.39 18.62
C VAL A 110 -15.47 -6.01 19.28
N PRO A 111 -14.66 -5.85 20.34
CA PRO A 111 -14.48 -4.57 21.01
C PRO A 111 -13.98 -3.50 20.03
N GLY A 112 -14.69 -2.37 19.95
CA GLY A 112 -14.30 -1.24 19.11
C GLY A 112 -14.76 -1.31 17.64
N PHE A 113 -15.57 -2.30 17.27
CA PHE A 113 -16.15 -2.39 15.93
C PHE A 113 -17.01 -1.17 15.57
N ASP A 114 -17.75 -0.60 16.52
CA ASP A 114 -18.60 0.58 16.29
C ASP A 114 -17.81 1.80 15.83
N ARG A 115 -16.58 1.95 16.33
CA ARG A 115 -15.68 3.04 15.90
C ARG A 115 -15.22 2.84 14.46
N LEU A 116 -15.01 1.58 14.05
CA LEU A 116 -14.65 1.25 12.67
C LEU A 116 -15.87 1.43 11.73
N ALA A 117 -17.05 0.97 12.16
CA ALA A 117 -18.29 1.06 11.39
C ALA A 117 -18.78 2.51 11.22
N GLY A 118 -18.64 3.34 12.26
CA GLY A 118 -19.07 4.73 12.26
C GLY A 118 -18.07 5.72 11.64
N ASN A 119 -16.84 5.30 11.32
CA ASN A 119 -15.79 6.18 10.82
C ASN A 119 -15.22 5.69 9.48
N SER A 120 -15.73 6.28 8.39
CA SER A 120 -15.30 5.94 7.02
C SER A 120 -13.81 6.19 6.76
N LEU A 121 -13.22 7.20 7.40
CA LEU A 121 -11.78 7.47 7.29
C LEU A 121 -10.96 6.37 7.97
N LEU A 122 -11.35 5.96 9.17
CA LEU A 122 -10.69 4.86 9.89
C LEU A 122 -10.76 3.55 9.09
N LEU A 123 -11.93 3.23 8.52
CA LEU A 123 -12.11 2.08 7.64
C LEU A 123 -11.17 2.15 6.43
N ALA A 124 -11.06 3.32 5.77
CA ALA A 124 -10.15 3.53 4.65
C ALA A 124 -8.68 3.36 5.04
N LEU A 125 -8.26 3.87 6.20
CA LEU A 125 -6.89 3.71 6.71
C LEU A 125 -6.58 2.24 7.01
N VAL A 126 -7.51 1.50 7.64
CA VAL A 126 -7.35 0.07 7.93
C VAL A 126 -7.26 -0.76 6.66
N LEU A 127 -8.13 -0.51 5.68
CA LEU A 127 -8.08 -1.19 4.38
C LEU A 127 -6.78 -0.86 3.64
N GLY A 128 -6.37 0.41 3.64
CA GLY A 128 -5.07 0.82 3.15
C GLY A 128 -3.94 0.09 3.88
N LEU A 129 -4.07 -0.16 5.19
CA LEU A 129 -3.01 -0.79 5.97
C LEU A 129 -2.86 -2.25 5.57
N LEU A 130 -3.98 -2.94 5.36
CA LEU A 130 -3.99 -4.31 4.82
C LEU A 130 -3.36 -4.38 3.43
N PHE A 131 -3.65 -3.41 2.56
CA PHE A 131 -3.00 -3.32 1.25
C PHE A 131 -1.47 -3.21 1.40
N HIS A 132 -1.01 -2.23 2.18
CA HIS A 132 0.42 -1.99 2.37
C HIS A 132 1.12 -3.14 3.10
N ALA A 133 0.44 -3.80 4.03
CA ALA A 133 0.95 -4.98 4.73
C ALA A 133 1.11 -6.17 3.78
N GLY A 134 0.11 -6.45 2.93
CA GLY A 134 0.21 -7.52 1.93
C GLY A 134 1.30 -7.23 0.89
N TYR A 135 1.40 -5.98 0.44
CA TYR A 135 2.48 -5.52 -0.45
C TYR A 135 3.86 -5.71 0.20
N ALA A 136 4.05 -5.21 1.42
CA ALA A 136 5.31 -5.29 2.14
C ALA A 136 5.68 -6.74 2.47
N PHE A 137 4.70 -7.57 2.83
CA PHE A 137 4.90 -9.00 3.06
C PHE A 137 5.42 -9.71 1.80
N ALA A 138 4.80 -9.49 0.64
CA ALA A 138 5.27 -10.06 -0.62
C ALA A 138 6.70 -9.58 -0.94
N TYR A 139 6.95 -8.28 -0.80
CA TYR A 139 8.27 -7.70 -1.05
C TYR A 139 9.35 -8.25 -0.13
N MET A 140 9.05 -8.45 1.16
CA MET A 140 9.98 -9.05 2.12
C MET A 140 10.16 -10.54 1.86
N ARG A 141 9.08 -11.30 1.62
CA ARG A 141 9.16 -12.73 1.29
C ARG A 141 10.08 -12.98 0.12
N ASP A 142 9.99 -12.17 -0.93
CA ASP A 142 10.80 -12.32 -2.14
C ASP A 142 12.27 -11.88 -1.95
N ARG A 143 12.59 -11.18 -0.84
CA ARG A 143 13.95 -10.75 -0.49
C ARG A 143 14.58 -11.54 0.65
N LEU A 144 13.79 -12.29 1.41
CA LEU A 144 14.31 -13.14 2.47
C LEU A 144 14.85 -14.43 1.84
N PRO A 145 16.07 -14.87 2.22
CA PRO A 145 16.70 -16.08 1.67
C PRO A 145 16.08 -17.39 2.17
N PHE A 146 14.79 -17.41 2.49
CA PHE A 146 14.10 -18.61 2.99
C PHE A 146 13.60 -19.46 1.82
N GLY A 147 14.53 -20.18 1.20
CA GLY A 147 14.29 -21.15 0.14
C GLY A 147 15.47 -21.19 -0.81
N GLY A 148 16.50 -21.97 -0.43
CA GLY A 148 17.78 -21.98 -1.10
C GLY A 148 17.74 -22.40 -2.57
N ASP A 149 18.39 -21.60 -3.39
CA ASP A 149 19.15 -22.07 -4.54
C ASP A 149 20.62 -21.64 -4.34
N ASP A 150 21.24 -22.20 -3.29
CA ASP A 150 22.63 -22.63 -3.35
C ASP A 150 22.69 -23.98 -4.11
N VAL A 151 22.14 -24.01 -5.33
CA VAL A 151 22.35 -25.12 -6.26
C VAL A 151 22.94 -24.53 -7.53
N ALA A 152 24.27 -24.51 -7.50
CA ALA A 152 25.17 -24.63 -8.64
C ALA A 152 24.54 -24.44 -10.03
N GLN A 153 24.87 -23.30 -10.66
CA GLN A 153 25.33 -23.26 -12.05
C GLN A 153 26.11 -21.98 -12.31
#